data_AF-A0A949JQV8-F1
#
_entry.id   AF-A0A949JQV8-F1
#
_cell.length_a   1.000
_cell.length_b   1.000
_cell.length_c   1.000
_cell.angle_alpha   90.00
_cell.angle_beta   90.00
_cell.angle_gamma   90.00
#
_symmetry.space_group_name_H-M   'P 1'
#
loop_
_entity.id
_entity.type
_entity.pdbx_description
1 polymer ?
#
loop_
_entity_poly.entity_id
_entity_poly.type
_entity_poly.pdbx_seq_one_letter_code
_entity_poly.pdbx_strand_id
1 'polypeptide(L)'
;MSKVCNTEVHLNCGVHDPEKWENYIQIQEKAEILTDPAEKEAFWNDQLVNIFKGPDDPNYAIVKVTPYRIEVNSMGSLEPEVWEG
;
A
#
# COMPACT_ATOMS: atom_id res chain seq x y z
N MET A 1 16.18 17.07 -5.48
CA MET A 1 14.96 16.23 -5.44
C MET A 1 15.13 15.11 -6.46
N SER A 2 15.17 13.86 -6.00
CA SER A 2 15.10 12.70 -6.89
C SER A 2 13.71 12.68 -7.52
N LYS A 3 13.64 12.75 -8.86
CA LYS A 3 12.36 12.69 -9.58
C LYS A 3 11.86 11.25 -9.49
N VAL A 4 10.71 11.03 -8.86
CA VAL A 4 9.99 9.75 -8.97
C VAL A 4 9.58 9.61 -10.43
N CYS A 5 10.18 8.66 -11.14
CA CYS A 5 10.00 8.53 -12.60
C CYS A 5 8.74 7.73 -12.96
N ASN A 6 8.10 7.05 -12.00
CA ASN A 6 6.82 6.38 -12.15
C ASN A 6 6.08 6.35 -10.80
N THR A 7 4.87 6.90 -10.76
CA THR A 7 4.01 6.90 -9.57
C THR A 7 2.98 5.78 -9.58
N GLU A 8 2.82 5.08 -10.71
CA GLU A 8 1.85 3.99 -10.83
C GLU A 8 2.37 2.77 -10.06
N VAL A 9 1.57 2.31 -9.09
CA VAL A 9 1.86 1.14 -8.27
C VAL A 9 0.67 0.17 -8.27
N HIS A 10 0.95 -1.06 -7.84
CA HIS A 10 -0.04 -2.12 -7.77
C HIS A 10 0.12 -2.89 -6.45
N LEU A 11 -0.98 -3.11 -5.73
CA LEU A 11 -1.04 -3.92 -4.51
C LEU A 11 -1.86 -5.18 -4.74
N ASN A 12 -1.38 -6.33 -4.26
CA ASN A 12 -2.16 -7.56 -4.16
C ASN A 12 -2.18 -7.99 -2.70
N CYS A 13 -3.36 -8.23 -2.13
CA CYS A 13 -3.49 -8.72 -0.74
C CYS A 13 -4.81 -9.47 -0.49
N GLY A 14 -4.99 -9.95 0.74
CA GLY A 14 -6.20 -10.68 1.18
C GLY A 14 -6.02 -12.20 1.35
N VAL A 15 -4.92 -12.78 0.86
CA VAL A 15 -4.64 -14.22 0.99
C VAL A 15 -3.54 -14.46 2.03
N HIS A 16 -3.89 -15.20 3.09
CA HIS A 16 -2.93 -15.60 4.13
C HIS A 16 -2.28 -16.97 3.84
N ASP A 17 -2.99 -17.84 3.12
CA ASP A 17 -2.54 -19.18 2.72
C ASP A 17 -2.87 -19.37 1.23
N PRO A 18 -1.87 -19.38 0.34
CA PRO A 18 -2.09 -19.55 -1.10
C PRO A 18 -2.81 -20.86 -1.48
N GLU A 19 -2.77 -21.90 -0.64
CA GLU A 19 -3.46 -23.17 -0.91
C GLU A 19 -4.96 -23.10 -0.57
N LYS A 20 -5.39 -22.09 0.20
CA LYS A 20 -6.77 -21.93 0.71
C LYS A 20 -7.39 -20.59 0.34
N TRP A 21 -6.96 -20.02 -0.78
CA TRP A 21 -7.48 -18.72 -1.21
C TRP A 21 -8.94 -18.86 -1.66
N GLU A 22 -9.77 -17.91 -1.21
CA GLU A 22 -11.15 -17.78 -1.66
C GLU A 22 -11.33 -16.48 -2.43
N ASN A 23 -10.80 -15.39 -1.89
CA ASN A 23 -10.82 -14.07 -2.48
C ASN A 23 -9.46 -13.39 -2.33
N TYR A 24 -9.10 -12.56 -3.29
CA TYR A 24 -7.97 -11.64 -3.18
C TYR A 24 -8.31 -10.31 -3.83
N ILE A 25 -7.64 -9.25 -3.39
CA ILE A 25 -7.83 -7.91 -3.95
C ILE A 25 -6.61 -7.48 -4.74
N GLN A 26 -6.86 -6.86 -5.89
CA GLN A 26 -5.88 -6.17 -6.71
C GLN A 26 -6.22 -4.69 -6.72
N ILE A 27 -5.24 -3.84 -6.44
CA ILE A 27 -5.47 -2.40 -6.36
C ILE A 27 -4.46 -1.70 -7.25
N GLN A 28 -4.97 -0.81 -8.11
CA GLN A 28 -4.18 0.09 -8.93
C GLN A 28 -4.23 1.51 -8.35
N GLU A 29 -3.06 2.10 -8.15
CA GLU A 29 -2.92 3.29 -7.31
C GLU A 29 -1.81 4.21 -7.80
N LYS A 30 -1.90 5.48 -7.40
CA LYS A 30 -0.78 6.43 -7.48
C LYS A 30 -0.11 6.60 -6.13
N ALA A 31 1.20 6.46 -6.10
CA ALA A 31 2.02 6.63 -4.90
C ALA A 31 2.68 8.02 -4.82
N GLU A 32 2.74 8.56 -3.62
CA GLU A 32 3.56 9.71 -3.25
C GLU A 32 4.36 9.44 -1.97
N ILE A 33 5.53 10.06 -1.87
CA ILE A 33 6.40 9.97 -0.68
C ILE A 33 6.17 11.19 0.20
N LEU A 34 5.70 10.98 1.42
CA LEU A 34 5.53 12.01 2.42
C LEU A 34 6.68 11.93 3.43
N THR A 35 7.31 13.08 3.68
CA THR A 35 8.41 13.22 4.65
C THR A 35 8.12 14.29 5.69
N ASP A 36 6.91 14.85 5.68
CA ASP A 36 6.48 15.83 6.67
C ASP A 36 6.45 15.20 8.08
N PRO A 37 6.97 15.90 9.11
CA PRO A 37 7.01 15.38 10.47
C PRO A 37 5.65 14.97 11.03
N ALA A 38 4.57 15.70 10.74
CA ALA A 38 3.24 15.39 11.28
C ALA A 38 2.69 14.09 10.70
N GLU A 39 2.90 13.84 9.41
CA GLU A 39 2.53 12.56 8.78
C GLU A 39 3.36 11.40 9.35
N LYS A 40 4.68 11.60 9.50
CA LYS A 40 5.57 10.57 10.06
C LYS A 40 5.18 10.21 11.48
N GLU A 41 4.84 11.20 12.31
CA GLU A 41 4.38 10.99 13.69
C GLU A 41 3.02 10.29 13.72
N ALA A 42 2.06 10.72 12.88
CA ALA A 42 0.71 10.13 12.84
C ALA A 42 0.68 8.65 12.47
N PHE A 43 1.61 8.20 11.61
CA PHE A 43 1.71 6.81 11.16
C PHE A 43 2.78 5.99 11.90
N TRP A 44 3.45 6.56 12.90
CA TRP A 44 4.43 5.82 13.69
C TRP A 44 3.77 4.71 14.52
N ASN A 45 4.42 3.55 14.55
CA ASN A 45 4.06 2.41 15.40
C ASN A 45 5.35 1.89 16.03
N ASP A 46 5.36 1.67 17.34
CA ASP A 46 6.56 1.18 18.07
C ASP A 46 7.08 -0.17 17.57
N GLN A 47 6.28 -0.96 16.84
CA GLN A 47 6.75 -2.16 16.16
C GLN A 47 7.82 -1.86 15.08
N LEU A 48 7.90 -0.62 14.60
CA LEU A 48 8.89 -0.16 13.62
C LEU A 48 10.27 0.15 14.23
N VAL A 49 10.41 0.11 15.57
CA VAL A 49 11.68 0.41 16.27
C VAL A 49 12.84 -0.51 15.86
N ASN A 50 12.53 -1.71 15.37
CA ASN A 50 13.53 -2.66 14.88
C ASN A 50 14.10 -2.26 13.50
N ILE A 51 13.50 -1.27 12.84
CA ILE A 51 13.85 -0.82 11.48
C ILE A 51 14.33 0.65 11.51
N PHE A 52 13.65 1.50 12.26
CA PHE A 52 13.92 2.95 12.33
C PHE A 52 14.18 3.40 13.76
N LYS A 53 14.92 4.50 13.93
CA LYS A 53 15.27 5.06 15.25
C LYS A 53 14.10 5.78 15.94
N GLY A 54 13.02 6.08 15.21
CA GLY A 54 11.88 6.85 15.68
C GLY A 54 11.17 7.58 14.53
N PRO A 55 10.08 8.29 14.81
CA PRO A 55 9.35 9.08 13.80
C PRO A 55 10.22 10.17 13.15
N ASP A 56 11.27 10.65 13.83
CA ASP A 56 12.20 11.64 13.29
C ASP A 56 13.35 11.05 12.46
N ASP A 57 13.43 9.72 12.30
CA ASP A 57 14.51 9.09 11.52
C ASP A 57 14.54 9.65 10.08
N PRO A 58 15.67 10.16 9.58
CA PRO A 58 15.74 10.75 8.23
C PRO A 58 15.51 9.72 7.11
N ASN A 59 15.58 8.42 7.41
CA ASN A 59 15.32 7.34 6.45
C ASN A 59 13.88 6.80 6.55
N TYR A 60 13.08 7.29 7.49
CA TYR A 60 11.67 6.96 7.58
C TYR A 60 10.85 7.92 6.71
N ALA A 61 9.91 7.39 5.95
CA ALA A 61 8.98 8.14 5.11
C ALA A 61 7.67 7.34 4.98
N ILE A 62 6.58 8.05 4.68
CA ILE A 62 5.28 7.44 4.43
C ILE A 62 5.07 7.32 2.93
N VAL A 63 4.71 6.12 2.47
CA VAL A 63 4.23 5.92 1.10
C VAL A 63 2.71 6.04 1.14
N LYS A 64 2.19 7.18 0.69
CA LYS A 64 0.74 7.36 0.54
C LYS A 64 0.34 6.85 -0.83
N VAL A 65 -0.62 5.92 -0.85
CA VAL A 65 -1.22 5.39 -2.08
C VAL A 65 -2.65 5.91 -2.20
N THR A 66 -3.01 6.35 -3.41
CA THR A 66 -4.38 6.78 -3.73
C THR A 66 -4.94 5.82 -4.79
N PRO A 67 -5.86 4.92 -4.43
CA PRO A 67 -6.43 3.97 -5.37
C PRO A 67 -7.37 4.65 -6.35
N TYR A 68 -7.37 4.17 -7.60
CA TYR A 68 -8.34 4.56 -8.62
C TYR A 68 -9.09 3.35 -9.21
N ARG A 69 -8.60 2.14 -8.96
CA ARG A 69 -9.29 0.89 -9.33
C ARG A 69 -8.98 -0.22 -8.33
N ILE A 70 -10.03 -0.85 -7.82
CA ILE A 70 -9.95 -2.03 -6.94
C ILE A 70 -10.70 -3.17 -7.63
N GLU A 71 -10.08 -4.35 -7.67
CA GLU A 71 -10.68 -5.58 -8.18
C GLU A 71 -10.70 -6.63 -7.07
N VAL A 72 -11.89 -7.15 -6.75
CA VAL A 72 -12.05 -8.33 -5.90
C VAL A 72 -12.18 -9.54 -6.81
N ASN A 73 -11.19 -10.42 -6.73
CA ASN A 73 -11.14 -11.67 -7.47
C ASN A 73 -11.58 -12.80 -6.56
N SER A 74 -12.48 -13.65 -7.05
CA SER A 74 -13.09 -14.75 -6.30
C SER A 74 -12.88 -16.08 -6.99
N MET A 75 -12.58 -17.12 -6.21
CA MET A 75 -12.48 -18.48 -6.72
C MET A 75 -13.79 -18.90 -7.40
N GLY A 76 -13.70 -19.38 -8.63
CA GLY A 76 -14.85 -19.81 -9.42
C GLY A 76 -15.53 -18.70 -10.23
N SER A 77 -15.08 -17.45 -10.12
CA SER A 77 -15.41 -16.38 -11.07
C SER A 77 -14.23 -16.15 -12.02
N LEU A 78 -14.53 -15.87 -13.30
CA LEU A 78 -13.54 -15.42 -14.28
C LEU A 78 -13.43 -13.89 -14.35
N GLU A 79 -14.47 -13.18 -13.92
CA GLU A 79 -14.54 -11.73 -13.93
C GLU A 79 -14.47 -11.20 -12.49
N PRO A 80 -13.61 -10.20 -12.19
CA PRO A 80 -13.58 -9.59 -10.88
C PRO A 80 -14.78 -8.66 -10.66
N GLU A 81 -15.14 -8.46 -9.39
CA GLU A 81 -15.94 -7.31 -9.00
C GLU A 81 -15.05 -6.07 -8.98
N VAL A 82 -15.50 -4.96 -9.59
CA VAL A 82 -14.67 -3.78 -9.85
C VAL A 82 -15.26 -2.55 -9.19
N TRP A 83 -14.43 -1.80 -8.46
CA TRP A 83 -14.74 -0.47 -7.95
C TRP A 83 -13.78 0.56 -8.55
N GLU A 84 -14.33 1.64 -9.09
CA GLU A 84 -13.59 2.78 -9.66
C GLU A 84 -14.16 4.09 -9.10
N GLY A 85 -13.30 5.09 -8.92
CA GLY A 85 -13.64 6.39 -8.36
C GLY A 85 -12.57 7.45 -8.61
#